data_AF-A0AAV7TBZ7-F1
#
_entry.id   AF-A0AAV7TBZ7-F1
#
_cell.length_a   1.000
_cell.length_b   1.000
_cell.length_c   1.000
_cell.angle_alpha   90.00
_cell.angle_beta   90.00
_cell.angle_gamma   90.00
#
_symmetry.space_group_name_H-M   'P 1'
#
loop_
_entity.id
_entity.type
_entity.pdbx_description
1 polymer ?
#
loop_
_entity_poly.entity_id
_entity_poly.type
_entity_poly.pdbx_seq_one_letter_code
_entity_poly.pdbx_strand_id
1 'polypeptide(L)'
;MQDTLNRILGMTEDTKLTLSQEIGKVSTELSHLRTDHHKLADRVKATETTLEELKPAHQVLWFQVTHLSEQVQRLERHAEDSEGHSRRNNVRVVGMPEGVEGPDAVAYLETWLCMLMGERPLIPFFALKRAH
;
A
#
# COMPACT_ATOMS: atom_id res chain seq x y z
N MET A 1 -84.92 18.81 14.50
CA MET A 1 -83.92 19.31 15.47
C MET A 1 -83.26 18.15 16.23
N GLN A 2 -84.03 17.18 16.72
CA GLN A 2 -83.47 16.01 17.43
C GLN A 2 -82.62 15.10 16.54
N ASP A 3 -83.06 14.81 15.31
CA ASP A 3 -82.30 13.95 14.38
C ASP A 3 -80.97 14.57 13.94
N THR A 4 -80.94 15.88 13.76
CA THR A 4 -79.72 16.62 13.44
C THR A 4 -78.71 16.59 14.60
N LEU A 5 -79.18 16.69 15.85
CA LEU A 5 -78.33 16.57 17.04
C LEU A 5 -77.76 15.16 17.19
N ASN A 6 -78.60 14.14 17.02
CA ASN A 6 -78.16 12.74 17.08
C ASN A 6 -77.11 12.41 16.00
N ARG A 7 -77.26 12.97 14.80
CA ARG A 7 -76.29 12.78 13.71
C ARG A 7 -74.94 13.45 13.99
N ILE A 8 -74.94 14.66 14.55
CA ILE A 8 -73.71 15.36 14.96
C ILE A 8 -73.00 14.59 16.08
N LEU A 9 -73.77 14.07 17.05
CA LEU A 9 -73.23 13.26 18.14
C LEU A 9 -72.53 12.00 17.59
N GLY A 10 -73.18 11.26 16.71
CA GLY A 10 -72.61 10.06 16.07
C GLY A 10 -71.31 10.37 15.29
N MET A 11 -71.29 11.44 14.51
CA MET A 11 -70.06 11.87 13.80
C MET A 11 -68.94 12.26 14.77
N THR A 12 -69.28 12.83 15.93
CA THR A 12 -68.30 13.18 16.98
C THR A 12 -67.73 11.92 17.64
N GLU A 13 -68.57 10.91 17.89
CA GLU A 13 -68.15 9.61 18.38
C GLU A 13 -67.21 8.90 17.38
N ASP A 14 -67.57 8.88 16.10
CA ASP A 14 -66.81 8.22 15.03
C ASP A 14 -65.43 8.88 14.81
N THR A 15 -65.39 10.22 14.82
CA THR A 15 -64.14 10.97 14.72
C THR A 15 -63.23 10.73 15.92
N LYS A 16 -63.79 10.70 17.14
CA LYS A 16 -63.04 10.34 18.36
C LYS A 16 -62.48 8.93 18.29
N LEU A 17 -63.26 7.97 17.80
CA LEU A 17 -62.84 6.57 17.63
C LEU A 17 -61.68 6.47 16.63
N THR A 18 -61.82 7.12 15.47
CA THR A 18 -60.79 7.14 14.41
C THR A 18 -59.50 7.79 14.91
N LEU A 19 -59.59 8.94 15.59
CA LEU A 19 -58.42 9.61 16.17
C LEU A 19 -57.73 8.72 17.21
N SER A 20 -58.49 8.04 18.07
CA SER A 20 -57.94 7.14 19.08
C SER A 20 -57.18 5.96 18.44
N GLN A 21 -57.69 5.44 17.33
CA GLN A 21 -57.02 4.37 16.57
C GLN A 21 -55.72 4.87 15.91
N GLU A 22 -55.73 6.02 15.25
CA GLU A 22 -54.53 6.58 14.61
C GLU A 22 -53.46 6.95 15.64
N ILE A 23 -53.85 7.52 16.79
CA ILE A 23 -52.93 7.75 17.92
C ILE A 23 -52.32 6.43 18.42
N GLY A 24 -53.13 5.36 18.47
CA GLY A 24 -52.66 4.02 18.81
C GLY A 24 -51.59 3.52 17.82
N LYS A 25 -51.85 3.64 16.52
CA LYS A 25 -50.89 3.24 15.46
C LYS A 25 -49.58 4.02 15.58
N VAL A 26 -49.66 5.35 15.68
CA VAL A 26 -48.47 6.21 15.84
C VAL A 26 -47.67 5.83 17.08
N SER A 27 -48.34 5.52 18.20
CA SER A 27 -47.67 5.06 19.44
C SER A 27 -46.91 3.74 19.23
N THR A 28 -47.49 2.80 18.48
CA THR A 28 -46.82 1.53 18.16
C THR A 28 -45.61 1.75 17.26
N GLU A 29 -45.75 2.55 16.19
CA GLU A 29 -44.65 2.88 15.29
C GLU A 29 -43.51 3.60 16.00
N LEU A 30 -43.83 4.55 16.90
CA LEU A 30 -42.84 5.23 17.74
C LEU A 30 -42.08 4.26 18.64
N SER A 31 -42.77 3.24 19.18
CA SER A 31 -42.15 2.21 20.02
C SER A 31 -41.20 1.31 19.22
N HIS A 32 -41.58 0.96 17.98
CA HIS A 32 -40.71 0.25 17.06
C HIS A 32 -39.47 1.08 16.70
N LEU A 33 -39.67 2.34 16.30
CA LEU A 33 -38.60 3.26 15.93
C LEU A 33 -37.61 3.46 17.09
N ARG A 34 -38.11 3.60 18.32
CA ARG A 34 -37.27 3.70 19.52
C ARG A 34 -36.40 2.46 19.71
N THR A 35 -36.97 1.28 19.48
CA THR A 35 -36.24 0.00 19.59
C THR A 35 -35.15 -0.11 18.53
N ASP A 36 -35.46 0.25 17.28
CA ASP A 36 -34.49 0.19 16.19
C ASP A 36 -33.40 1.25 16.35
N HIS A 37 -33.74 2.44 16.84
CA HIS A 37 -32.77 3.47 17.21
C HIS A 37 -31.82 2.99 18.31
N HIS A 38 -32.33 2.26 19.31
CA HIS A 38 -31.48 1.68 20.35
C HIS A 38 -30.51 0.63 19.79
N LYS A 39 -30.99 -0.28 18.96
CA LYS A 39 -30.14 -1.27 18.27
C LYS A 39 -29.08 -0.62 17.39
N LEU A 40 -29.43 0.48 16.70
CA LEU A 40 -28.49 1.21 15.88
C LEU A 40 -27.41 1.87 16.75
N ALA A 41 -27.80 2.50 17.87
CA ALA A 41 -26.86 3.09 18.81
C ALA A 41 -25.87 2.05 19.36
N ASP A 42 -26.35 0.85 19.71
CA ASP A 42 -25.50 -0.23 20.19
C ASP A 42 -24.51 -0.71 19.11
N ARG A 43 -24.98 -0.85 17.86
CA ARG A 43 -24.12 -1.23 16.73
C ARG A 43 -23.06 -0.17 16.45
N VAL A 44 -23.41 1.11 16.48
CA VAL A 44 -22.47 2.22 16.29
C VAL A 44 -21.39 2.16 17.37
N LYS A 45 -21.78 2.03 18.63
CA LYS A 45 -20.83 1.93 19.75
C LYS A 45 -19.89 0.73 19.62
N ALA A 46 -20.41 -0.42 19.19
CA ALA A 46 -19.59 -1.60 18.92
C ALA A 46 -18.57 -1.32 17.81
N THR A 47 -18.99 -0.72 16.69
CA THR A 47 -18.08 -0.38 15.59
C THR A 47 -17.01 0.63 15.99
N GLU A 48 -17.36 1.66 16.77
CA GLU A 48 -16.40 2.63 17.30
C GLU A 48 -15.37 1.96 18.20
N THR A 49 -15.81 1.06 19.09
CA THR A 49 -14.89 0.31 19.96
C THR A 49 -13.92 -0.54 19.16
N THR A 50 -14.41 -1.30 18.18
CA THR A 50 -13.53 -2.11 17.31
C THR A 50 -12.55 -1.27 16.51
N LEU A 51 -12.95 -0.06 16.12
CA LEU A 51 -12.08 0.87 15.41
C LEU A 51 -10.97 1.39 16.33
N GLU A 52 -11.29 1.77 17.56
CA GLU A 52 -10.29 2.21 18.54
C GLU A 52 -9.27 1.09 18.86
N GLU A 53 -9.73 -0.15 18.94
CA GLU A 53 -8.87 -1.32 19.16
C GLU A 53 -7.94 -1.59 17.95
N LEU A 54 -8.40 -1.36 16.73
CA LEU A 54 -7.64 -1.63 15.50
C LEU A 54 -6.59 -0.55 15.17
N LYS A 55 -6.86 0.71 15.55
CA LYS A 55 -5.95 1.85 15.31
C LYS A 55 -4.49 1.62 15.72
N PRO A 56 -4.15 1.14 16.94
CA PRO A 56 -2.75 0.95 17.34
C PRO A 56 -2.04 -0.10 16.48
N ALA A 57 -2.71 -1.21 16.17
CA ALA A 57 -2.15 -2.25 15.31
C ALA A 57 -1.88 -1.72 13.90
N HIS A 58 -2.81 -0.94 13.35
CA HIS A 58 -2.62 -0.27 12.06
C HIS A 58 -1.42 0.68 12.07
N GLN A 59 -1.27 1.49 13.13
CA GLN A 59 -0.16 2.43 13.26
C GLN A 59 1.21 1.73 13.33
N VAL A 60 1.30 0.62 14.07
CA VAL A 60 2.52 -0.19 14.15
C VAL A 60 2.87 -0.78 12.79
N LEU A 61 1.89 -1.39 12.10
CA LEU A 61 2.10 -1.95 10.77
C LEU A 61 2.54 -0.88 9.77
N TRP A 62 1.90 0.29 9.79
CA TRP A 62 2.25 1.41 8.92
C TRP A 62 3.69 1.87 9.14
N PHE A 63 4.11 2.00 10.40
CA PHE A 63 5.49 2.35 10.74
C PHE A 63 6.48 1.28 10.26
N GLN A 64 6.18 0.00 10.49
CA GLN A 64 7.04 -1.11 10.06
C GLN A 64 7.21 -1.15 8.54
N VAL A 65 6.12 -1.01 7.79
CA VAL A 65 6.15 -0.99 6.32
C VAL A 65 7.00 0.18 5.82
N THR A 66 6.81 1.36 6.39
CA THR A 66 7.58 2.56 6.01
C THR A 66 9.07 2.36 6.29
N HIS A 67 9.41 1.91 7.50
CA HIS A 67 10.79 1.67 7.90
C HIS A 67 11.48 0.59 7.04
N LEU A 68 10.78 -0.53 6.78
CA LEU A 68 11.30 -1.59 5.93
C LEU A 68 11.50 -1.12 4.48
N SER A 69 10.56 -0.35 3.95
CA SER A 69 10.68 0.23 2.60
C SER A 69 11.92 1.13 2.49
N GLU A 70 12.20 1.95 3.49
CA GLU A 70 13.41 2.77 3.50
C GLU A 70 14.69 1.93 3.64
N GLN A 71 14.64 0.86 4.44
CA GLN A 71 15.78 -0.07 4.58
C GLN A 71 16.09 -0.75 3.25
N VAL A 72 15.08 -1.25 2.54
CA VAL A 72 15.23 -1.85 1.22
C VAL A 72 15.90 -0.87 0.26
N GLN A 73 15.37 0.35 0.15
CA GLN A 73 15.96 1.37 -0.74
C GLN A 73 17.40 1.75 -0.36
N ARG A 74 17.76 1.71 0.93
CA ARG A 74 19.15 1.94 1.37
C ARG A 74 20.06 0.79 0.96
N LEU A 75 19.60 -0.45 1.14
CA LEU A 75 20.35 -1.64 0.80
C LEU A 75 20.54 -1.79 -0.72
N GLU A 76 19.51 -1.47 -1.51
CA GLU A 76 19.60 -1.46 -2.98
C GLU A 76 20.67 -0.48 -3.46
N ARG A 77 20.63 0.77 -2.99
CA ARG A 77 21.66 1.78 -3.33
C ARG A 77 23.06 1.36 -2.90
N HIS A 78 23.18 0.72 -1.75
CA HIS A 78 24.48 0.22 -1.28
C HIS A 78 24.99 -0.93 -2.16
N ALA A 79 24.10 -1.84 -2.56
CA ALA A 79 24.44 -2.95 -3.45
C ALA A 79 24.87 -2.44 -4.83
N GLU A 80 24.14 -1.47 -5.40
CA GLU A 80 24.48 -0.82 -6.67
C GLU A 80 25.84 -0.12 -6.60
N ASP A 81 26.12 0.65 -5.54
CA ASP A 81 27.42 1.29 -5.37
C ASP A 81 28.55 0.27 -5.18
N SER A 82 28.30 -0.82 -4.44
CA SER A 82 29.29 -1.89 -4.23
C SER A 82 29.59 -2.64 -5.53
N GLU A 83 28.57 -3.00 -6.31
CA GLU A 83 28.75 -3.64 -7.61
C GLU A 83 29.46 -2.70 -8.59
N GLY A 84 29.04 -1.44 -8.63
CA GLY A 84 29.68 -0.39 -9.42
C GLY A 84 31.15 -0.22 -9.02
N HIS A 85 31.46 -0.16 -7.73
CA HIS A 85 32.83 -0.07 -7.23
C HIS A 85 33.68 -1.28 -7.59
N SER A 86 33.13 -2.48 -7.45
CA SER A 86 33.82 -3.72 -7.79
C SER A 86 34.13 -3.81 -9.29
N ARG A 87 33.22 -3.33 -10.14
CA ARG A 87 33.35 -3.37 -11.60
C ARG A 87 34.01 -2.15 -12.22
N ARG A 88 34.23 -1.07 -11.47
CA ARG A 88 34.78 0.22 -11.96
C ARG A 88 36.08 0.06 -12.75
N ASN A 89 36.92 -0.90 -12.38
CA ASN A 89 38.20 -1.16 -13.03
C ASN A 89 38.18 -2.35 -14.01
N ASN A 90 37.01 -2.92 -14.29
CA ASN A 90 36.85 -4.02 -15.22
C ASN A 90 36.45 -3.45 -16.60
N VAL A 91 37.19 -3.83 -17.64
CA VAL A 91 36.87 -3.48 -19.03
C VAL A 91 36.42 -4.74 -19.75
N ARG A 92 35.40 -4.62 -20.59
CA ARG A 92 34.92 -5.72 -21.45
C ARG A 92 35.32 -5.45 -22.90
N VAL A 93 36.16 -6.30 -23.45
CA VAL A 93 36.51 -6.29 -24.89
C VAL A 93 35.50 -7.17 -25.63
N VAL A 94 34.92 -6.67 -26.72
CA VAL A 94 33.88 -7.36 -27.49
C VAL A 94 34.33 -7.50 -28.95
N GLY A 95 34.09 -8.65 -29.56
CA GLY A 95 34.46 -8.92 -30.96
C GLY A 95 35.86 -9.50 -31.15
N MET A 96 36.51 -9.92 -30.06
CA MET A 96 37.77 -10.63 -30.10
C MET A 96 37.55 -12.11 -30.44
N PRO A 97 38.26 -12.70 -31.42
CA PRO A 97 38.09 -14.11 -31.76
C PRO A 97 38.52 -15.02 -30.60
N GLU A 98 37.79 -16.11 -30.37
CA GLU A 98 38.06 -17.03 -29.27
C GLU A 98 39.40 -17.77 -29.45
N GLY A 99 40.14 -17.96 -28.36
CA GLY A 99 41.38 -18.75 -28.34
C GLY A 99 42.64 -18.05 -28.88
N VAL A 100 42.54 -16.80 -29.32
CA VAL A 100 43.71 -16.02 -29.80
C VAL A 100 44.68 -15.65 -28.68
N GLU A 101 44.20 -15.66 -27.44
CA GLU A 101 44.96 -15.32 -26.23
C GLU A 101 45.96 -16.39 -25.80
N GLY A 102 45.80 -17.63 -26.28
CA GLY A 102 46.69 -18.74 -25.92
C GLY A 102 46.63 -19.06 -24.42
N PRO A 103 47.73 -19.58 -23.83
CA PRO A 103 47.75 -20.01 -22.43
C PRO A 103 47.84 -18.86 -21.42
N ASP A 104 48.16 -17.63 -21.85
CA ASP A 104 48.32 -16.46 -20.98
C ASP A 104 47.58 -15.24 -21.54
N ALA A 105 46.31 -15.12 -21.14
CA ALA A 105 45.44 -14.02 -21.55
C ALA A 105 45.90 -12.65 -21.02
N VAL A 106 46.64 -12.60 -19.91
CA VAL A 106 47.15 -11.33 -19.35
C VAL A 106 48.24 -10.77 -20.27
N ALA A 107 49.24 -11.58 -20.59
CA ALA A 107 50.33 -11.17 -21.47
C ALA A 107 49.82 -10.80 -22.88
N TYR A 108 48.84 -11.55 -23.39
CA TYR A 108 48.19 -11.23 -24.67
C TYR A 108 47.52 -9.84 -24.61
N LEU A 109 46.66 -9.61 -23.62
CA LEU A 109 45.90 -8.35 -23.53
C LEU A 109 46.80 -7.15 -23.28
N GLU A 110 47.87 -7.29 -22.50
CA GLU A 110 48.86 -6.23 -22.33
C GLU A 110 49.52 -5.86 -23.66
N THR A 111 49.92 -6.86 -24.46
CA THR A 111 50.52 -6.65 -25.77
C THR A 111 49.53 -5.99 -26.74
N TRP A 112 48.29 -6.50 -26.78
CA TRP A 112 47.23 -5.98 -27.64
C TRP A 112 46.87 -4.53 -27.30
N LEU A 113 46.75 -4.20 -26.02
CA LEU A 113 46.50 -2.82 -25.56
C LEU A 113 47.67 -1.88 -25.88
N CYS A 114 48.92 -2.33 -25.70
CA CYS A 114 50.11 -1.57 -26.12
C CYS A 114 50.06 -1.24 -27.62
N MET A 115 49.73 -2.23 -28.47
CA MET A 115 49.58 -2.01 -29.91
C MET A 115 48.47 -1.00 -30.23
N LEU A 116 47.32 -1.11 -29.56
CA LEU A 116 46.18 -0.21 -29.76
C LEU A 116 46.51 1.26 -29.39
N MET A 117 47.35 1.47 -28.37
CA MET A 117 47.71 2.81 -27.88
C MET A 117 48.98 3.41 -28.48
N GLY A 118 49.48 2.85 -29.58
CA GLY A 118 50.62 3.36 -30.32
C GLY A 118 51.97 2.97 -29.70
N GLU A 119 52.11 1.72 -29.29
CA GLU A 119 53.36 1.07 -28.85
C GLU A 119 53.99 1.68 -27.59
N ARG A 120 53.17 2.38 -26.78
CA ARG A 120 53.62 2.89 -25.49
C ARG A 120 53.49 1.81 -24.42
N PRO A 121 54.53 1.62 -23.58
CA PRO A 121 54.44 0.68 -22.47
C PRO A 121 53.34 1.12 -21.49
N LEU A 122 52.47 0.17 -21.12
CA LEU A 122 51.38 0.37 -20.15
C LEU A 122 51.91 0.65 -18.74
N ILE A 123 53.01 0.00 -18.37
CA ILE A 123 53.67 0.17 -17.09
C ILE A 123 54.51 1.46 -17.13
N PRO A 124 54.48 2.32 -16.09
CA PRO A 124 53.88 2.10 -14.75
C PRO A 124 52.42 2.58 -14.60
N PHE A 125 51.79 3.07 -15.66
CA PHE A 125 50.50 3.76 -15.58
C PHE A 125 49.30 2.82 -15.43
N PHE A 126 49.41 1.59 -15.93
CA PHE A 126 48.33 0.59 -15.94
C PHE A 126 48.90 -0.81 -15.68
N ALA A 127 48.27 -1.55 -14.77
CA ALA A 127 48.63 -2.93 -14.44
C ALA A 127 47.40 -3.82 -14.51
N LEU A 128 47.44 -4.85 -15.35
CA LEU A 128 46.35 -5.80 -15.50
C LEU A 128 46.43 -6.84 -14.37
N LYS A 129 45.40 -6.90 -13.51
CA LYS A 129 45.39 -7.85 -12.39
C LYS A 129 44.95 -9.25 -12.79
N ARG A 130 44.06 -9.34 -13.79
CA ARG A 130 43.47 -10.58 -14.27
C ARG A 130 42.87 -10.36 -15.66
N ALA A 131 42.92 -11.39 -16.47
CA ALA A 131 42.23 -11.51 -17.75
C ALA A 131 41.50 -12.84 -17.78
N HIS A 132 40.32 -12.85 -18.40
CA HIS A 132 39.47 -14.03 -18.59
C HIS A 132 38.77 -13.89 -19.93
#